data_AF-A0A1V9YK50-F1
#
_entry.id   AF-A0A1V9YK50-F1
#
_cell.length_a   1.000
_cell.length_b   1.000
_cell.length_c   1.000
_cell.angle_alpha   90.00
_cell.angle_beta   90.00
_cell.angle_gamma   90.00
#
_symmetry.space_group_name_H-M   'P 1'
#
loop_
_entity.id
_entity.type
_entity.pdbx_description
1 polymer ?
#
loop_
_entity_poly.entity_id
_entity_poly.type
_entity_poly.pdbx_seq_one_letter_code
_entity_poly.pdbx_strand_id
1 'polypeptide(L)'
;MQRVLKRLGYKYHKGQQRHTIAETAANVVFRARYLRAKLANRSARNEPIVPEVYLDKSFCNLHHEAPTSNSDYHGNFTAEKFERWFEHLCAILLYDYRLCIIHMDGAKYH
;
A
#
# COMPACT_ATOMS: atom_id res chain seq x y z
N MET A 1 16.17 -19.58 23.73
CA MET A 1 15.75 -20.27 22.49
C MET A 1 16.91 -20.68 21.56
N GLN A 2 17.88 -19.81 21.28
CA GLN A 2 19.03 -20.11 20.38
C GLN A 2 19.80 -21.41 20.67
N ARG A 3 20.01 -21.76 21.95
CA ARG A 3 20.69 -23.00 22.36
C ARG A 3 19.93 -24.27 21.96
N VAL A 4 18.60 -24.25 22.07
CA VAL A 4 17.74 -25.40 21.71
C VAL A 4 17.75 -25.62 20.21
N LEU A 5 17.62 -24.54 19.42
CA LEU A 5 17.65 -24.60 17.95
C LEU A 5 18.97 -25.17 17.42
N LYS A 6 20.11 -24.76 17.99
CA LYS A 6 21.42 -25.35 17.64
C LYS A 6 21.49 -26.85 17.95
N ARG A 7 20.95 -27.28 19.11
CA ARG A 7 20.98 -28.69 19.54
C ARG A 7 20.10 -29.58 18.65
N LEU A 8 19.04 -29.01 18.08
CA LEU A 8 18.15 -29.66 17.11
C LEU A 8 18.69 -29.62 15.67
N GLY A 9 19.92 -29.14 15.44
CA GLY A 9 20.56 -29.14 14.12
C GLY A 9 20.16 -27.98 13.20
N TYR A 10 19.38 -27.00 13.69
CA TYR A 10 19.01 -25.84 12.88
C TYR A 10 20.22 -24.91 12.67
N LYS A 11 20.46 -24.51 11.42
CA LYS A 11 21.52 -23.59 11.03
C LYS A 11 20.92 -22.25 10.61
N TYR A 12 21.43 -21.15 11.16
CA TYR A 12 21.11 -19.82 10.66
C TYR A 12 21.64 -19.67 9.25
N HIS A 13 20.74 -19.44 8.29
CA HIS A 13 21.10 -19.06 6.93
C HIS A 13 20.93 -17.55 6.81
N LYS A 14 21.93 -16.88 6.25
CA LYS A 14 21.82 -15.47 5.84
C LYS A 14 20.80 -15.45 4.70
N GLY A 15 19.68 -14.73 4.87
CA GLY A 15 18.65 -14.64 3.84
C GLY A 15 19.26 -14.17 2.52
N GLN A 16 18.88 -14.81 1.40
CA GLN A 16 19.26 -14.31 0.08
C GLN A 16 18.70 -12.90 -0.09
N GLN A 17 19.54 -11.97 -0.57
CA GLN A 17 19.05 -10.65 -0.97
C GLN A 17 17.99 -10.84 -2.04
N ARG A 18 16.74 -10.48 -1.75
CA ARG A 18 15.75 -10.27 -2.79
C ARG A 18 16.16 -9.01 -3.51
N HIS A 19 16.28 -9.06 -4.83
CA HIS A 19 16.30 -7.86 -5.65
C HIS A 19 14.94 -7.18 -5.47
N THR A 20 14.86 -6.18 -4.60
CA THR A 20 13.63 -5.43 -4.32
C THR A 20 13.05 -4.74 -5.57
N ILE A 21 13.88 -4.61 -6.61
CA ILE A 21 13.57 -4.01 -7.91
C ILE A 21 13.14 -5.07 -8.94
N ALA A 22 13.40 -6.36 -8.69
CA ALA A 22 13.03 -7.42 -9.63
C ALA A 22 11.53 -7.73 -9.52
N GLU A 23 10.80 -7.40 -10.59
CA GLU A 23 9.38 -7.68 -10.71
C GLU A 23 9.13 -9.08 -11.28
N THR A 24 8.09 -9.76 -10.79
CA THR A 24 7.60 -10.97 -11.45
C THR A 24 6.96 -10.62 -12.79
N ALA A 25 6.93 -11.55 -13.74
CA ALA A 25 6.22 -11.35 -15.00
C ALA A 25 4.75 -10.94 -14.78
N ALA A 26 4.10 -11.49 -13.74
CA ALA A 26 2.74 -11.13 -13.36
C ALA A 26 2.64 -9.65 -12.93
N ASN A 27 3.58 -9.16 -12.11
CA ASN A 27 3.61 -7.75 -11.69
C ASN A 27 3.83 -6.81 -12.88
N VAL A 28 4.70 -7.18 -13.82
CA VAL A 28 4.93 -6.41 -15.07
C VAL A 28 3.64 -6.30 -15.87
N VAL A 29 2.92 -7.41 -16.07
CA VAL A 29 1.63 -7.42 -16.78
C VAL A 29 0.58 -6.58 -16.04
N PHE A 30 0.49 -6.70 -14.72
CA PHE A 30 -0.43 -5.92 -13.90
C PHE A 30 -0.16 -4.42 -14.03
N ARG A 31 1.11 -3.99 -13.93
CA ARG A 31 1.51 -2.59 -14.11
C ARG A 31 1.20 -2.08 -15.50
N ALA A 32 1.45 -2.88 -16.54
CA ALA A 32 1.11 -2.49 -17.90
C ALA A 32 -0.41 -2.28 -18.07
N ARG A 33 -1.24 -3.14 -17.47
CA ARG A 33 -2.71 -2.97 -17.47
C ARG A 33 -3.13 -1.72 -16.71
N TYR A 34 -2.56 -1.49 -15.52
CA TYR A 34 -2.84 -0.31 -14.71
C TYR A 34 -2.47 0.99 -15.43
N LEU A 35 -1.29 1.06 -16.04
CA LEU A 35 -0.84 2.23 -16.79
C LEU A 35 -1.73 2.50 -18.01
N ARG A 36 -2.18 1.46 -18.74
CA ARG A 36 -3.17 1.62 -19.81
C ARG A 36 -4.47 2.23 -19.31
N ALA A 37 -4.97 1.79 -18.15
CA ALA A 37 -6.17 2.37 -17.55
C ALA A 37 -5.96 3.85 -17.16
N LYS A 38 -4.81 4.21 -16.58
CA LYS A 38 -4.48 5.62 -16.30
C LYS A 38 -4.44 6.47 -17.57
N LEU A 39 -3.81 5.96 -18.62
CA LEU A 39 -3.70 6.67 -19.91
C LEU A 39 -5.06 6.79 -20.61
N ALA A 40 -5.95 5.80 -20.47
CA ALA A 40 -7.30 5.88 -21.00
C ALA A 40 -8.14 6.99 -20.32
N ASN A 41 -7.80 7.36 -19.08
CA ASN A 41 -8.39 8.48 -18.36
C ASN A 41 -7.66 9.82 -18.64
N ARG A 42 -7.15 10.04 -19.87
CA ARG A 42 -6.47 11.29 -20.25
C ARG A 42 -7.12 11.90 -21.49
N SER A 43 -7.35 13.21 -21.44
CA SER A 43 -7.82 14.01 -22.57
C SER A 43 -6.71 14.22 -23.60
N ALA A 44 -7.05 14.81 -24.75
CA ALA A 44 -6.06 15.22 -25.76
C ALA A 44 -5.01 16.22 -25.22
N ARG A 45 -5.31 16.92 -24.12
CA ARG A 45 -4.39 17.83 -23.42
C ARG A 45 -3.63 17.15 -22.28
N ASN A 46 -3.75 15.83 -22.16
CA ASN A 46 -3.18 15.02 -21.08
C ASN A 46 -3.73 15.35 -19.68
N GLU A 47 -4.95 15.89 -19.61
CA GLU A 47 -5.66 16.16 -18.36
C GLU A 47 -6.55 14.97 -17.98
N PRO A 48 -6.76 14.66 -16.69
CA PRO A 48 -7.71 13.63 -16.29
C PRO A 48 -9.12 13.88 -16.83
N ILE A 49 -9.75 12.88 -17.46
CA ILE A 49 -11.14 12.98 -17.92
C ILE A 49 -12.10 12.87 -16.74
N VAL A 50 -11.82 11.92 -15.85
CA VAL A 50 -12.48 11.70 -14.56
C VAL A 50 -11.48 12.04 -13.46
N PRO A 51 -11.89 12.73 -12.38
CA PRO A 51 -11.04 13.00 -11.22
C PRO A 51 -10.39 11.73 -10.66
N GLU A 52 -9.12 11.83 -10.31
CA GLU A 52 -8.35 10.74 -9.69
C GLU A 52 -7.99 11.13 -8.26
N VAL A 53 -8.32 10.25 -7.30
CA VAL A 53 -8.03 10.42 -5.88
C VAL A 53 -7.00 9.37 -5.47
N TYR A 54 -5.90 9.79 -4.86
CA TYR A 54 -4.79 8.92 -4.45
C TYR A 54 -4.71 8.89 -2.94
N LEU A 55 -4.77 7.69 -2.36
CA LEU A 55 -4.75 7.49 -0.91
C LEU A 55 -3.53 6.65 -0.55
N ASP A 56 -2.84 7.09 0.49
CA ASP A 56 -1.72 6.37 1.07
C ASP A 56 -1.63 6.66 2.57
N LYS A 57 -0.97 5.79 3.31
CA LYS A 57 -0.74 5.90 4.75
C LYS A 57 0.75 6.12 5.03
N SER A 58 1.08 7.23 5.68
CA SER A 58 2.44 7.53 6.13
C SER A 58 2.54 7.55 7.66
N PHE A 59 3.68 7.06 8.18
CA PHE A 59 4.03 7.22 9.59
C PHE A 59 4.73 8.54 9.82
N CYS A 60 4.12 9.40 10.64
CA CYS A 60 4.74 10.63 11.10
C CYS A 60 5.24 10.43 12.53
N ASN A 61 6.55 10.36 12.71
CA ASN A 61 7.19 10.30 14.03
C ASN A 61 7.63 11.70 14.46
N LEU A 62 7.08 12.21 15.57
CA LEU A 62 7.42 13.52 16.12
C LEU A 62 8.91 13.68 16.43
N HIS A 63 9.57 12.60 16.87
CA HIS A 63 10.97 12.66 17.33
C HIS A 63 11.95 12.07 16.30
N HIS A 64 11.47 11.60 15.14
CA HIS A 64 12.28 10.91 14.12
C HIS A 64 13.15 9.76 14.67
N GLU A 65 12.74 9.18 15.80
CA GLU A 65 13.42 8.07 16.43
C GLU A 65 13.13 6.75 15.70
N ALA A 66 14.10 5.85 15.70
CA ALA A 66 13.89 4.52 15.14
C ALA A 66 12.83 3.79 15.96
N PRO A 67 11.83 3.16 15.33
CA PRO A 67 10.84 2.36 16.03
C PRO A 67 11.55 1.25 16.84
N THR A 68 11.21 1.13 18.12
CA THR A 68 11.67 -0.01 18.91
C THR A 68 10.98 -1.28 18.40
N SER A 69 11.56 -2.46 18.61
CA SER A 69 11.00 -3.72 18.11
C SER A 69 9.58 -4.04 18.59
N ASN A 70 9.06 -3.29 19.58
CA ASN A 70 7.71 -3.42 20.13
C ASN A 70 6.71 -2.36 19.64
N SER A 71 7.12 -1.37 18.84
CA SER A 71 6.18 -0.37 18.33
C SER A 71 5.48 -0.90 17.08
N ASP A 72 4.33 -1.55 17.27
CA ASP A 72 3.44 -1.90 16.16
C ASP A 72 2.75 -0.63 15.64
N TYR A 73 3.29 -0.08 14.54
CA TYR A 73 2.69 1.06 13.86
C TYR A 73 1.39 0.69 13.10
N HIS A 74 1.21 -0.58 12.75
CA HIS A 74 0.03 -1.04 12.00
C HIS A 74 -1.16 -1.31 12.90
N GLY A 75 -0.96 -1.64 14.18
CA GLY A 75 -2.00 -2.06 15.12
C GLY A 75 -3.12 -1.05 15.38
N ASN A 76 -2.93 0.24 15.07
CA ASN A 76 -3.95 1.26 15.33
C ASN A 76 -4.90 1.50 14.14
N PHE A 77 -4.58 1.07 12.92
CA PHE A 77 -5.43 1.27 11.73
C PHE A 77 -5.99 -0.09 11.26
N THR A 78 -7.20 -0.40 11.71
CA THR A 78 -7.90 -1.65 11.42
C THR A 78 -8.79 -1.51 10.20
N ALA A 79 -9.24 -2.64 9.62
CA ALA A 79 -10.21 -2.64 8.53
C ALA A 79 -11.50 -1.90 8.89
N GLU A 80 -12.03 -2.08 10.10
CA GLU A 80 -13.22 -1.36 10.59
C GLU A 80 -13.01 0.17 10.61
N LYS A 81 -11.84 0.64 11.06
CA LYS A 81 -11.52 2.07 11.07
C LYS A 81 -11.35 2.60 9.64
N PHE A 82 -10.74 1.81 8.77
CA PHE A 82 -10.62 2.14 7.35
C PHE A 82 -11.99 2.26 6.69
N GLU A 83 -12.88 1.27 6.87
CA GLU A 83 -14.22 1.24 6.30
C GLU A 83 -15.03 2.47 6.71
N ARG A 84 -15.10 2.77 8.02
CA ARG A 84 -15.80 3.96 8.53
C ARG A 84 -15.26 5.28 7.96
N TRP A 85 -13.94 5.38 7.83
CA TRP A 85 -13.30 6.56 7.23
C TRP A 85 -13.58 6.63 5.72
N PHE A 86 -13.52 5.49 5.03
CA PHE A 86 -13.66 5.37 3.59
C PHE A 86 -15.10 5.63 3.12
N GLU A 87 -16.10 5.20 3.89
CA GLU A 87 -17.51 5.55 3.68
C GLU A 87 -17.72 7.06 3.71
N HIS A 88 -17.16 7.73 4.73
CA HIS A 88 -17.29 9.18 4.86
C HIS A 88 -16.57 9.91 3.71
N LEU A 89 -15.38 9.45 3.32
CA LEU A 89 -14.67 9.95 2.14
C LEU A 89 -15.51 9.79 0.87
N CYS A 90 -16.09 8.61 0.64
CA CYS A 90 -16.95 8.35 -0.52
C CYS A 90 -18.17 9.27 -0.55
N ALA A 91 -18.78 9.56 0.60
CA ALA A 91 -19.91 10.49 0.68
C ALA A 91 -19.51 11.91 0.26
N ILE A 92 -18.36 12.40 0.73
CA ILE A 92 -17.81 13.71 0.35
C ILE A 92 -17.51 13.74 -1.15
N LEU A 93 -16.80 12.74 -1.67
CA LEU A 93 -16.43 12.67 -3.08
C LEU A 93 -17.66 12.62 -4.00
N LEU A 94 -18.69 11.86 -3.61
CA LEU A 94 -19.94 11.79 -4.37
C LEU A 94 -20.66 13.15 -4.42
N TYR A 95 -20.67 13.88 -3.30
CA TYR A 95 -21.33 15.18 -3.20
C TYR A 95 -20.58 16.27 -3.99
N ASP A 96 -19.27 16.40 -3.80
CA ASP A 96 -18.46 17.49 -4.35
C ASP A 96 -17.95 17.22 -5.78
N TYR A 97 -17.58 15.98 -6.09
CA TYR A 97 -16.84 15.61 -7.31
C TYR A 97 -17.56 14.60 -8.20
N ARG A 98 -18.64 13.97 -7.71
CA ARG A 98 -19.38 12.89 -8.38
C ARG A 98 -18.49 11.69 -8.68
N LEU A 99 -18.43 11.27 -9.95
CA LEU A 99 -17.66 10.12 -10.39
C LEU A 99 -16.17 10.42 -10.24
N CYS A 100 -15.45 9.58 -9.50
CA CYS A 100 -14.00 9.64 -9.36
C CYS A 100 -13.40 8.23 -9.42
N ILE A 101 -12.11 8.17 -9.74
CA ILE A 101 -11.31 6.95 -9.69
C ILE A 101 -10.42 7.03 -8.44
N ILE A 102 -10.62 6.11 -7.51
CA ILE A 102 -9.82 6.04 -6.29
C ILE A 102 -8.68 5.02 -6.48
N HIS A 103 -7.46 5.43 -6.16
CA HIS A 103 -6.25 4.63 -6.20
C HIS A 103 -5.71 4.39 -4.79
N MET A 104 -5.49 3.12 -4.45
CA MET A 104 -4.94 2.67 -3.16
C MET A 104 -3.94 1.54 -3.41
N ASP A 105 -3.07 1.28 -2.44
CA ASP A 105 -2.18 0.12 -2.48
C ASP A 105 -2.94 -1.19 -2.15
N GLY A 106 -2.23 -2.31 -2.15
CA GLY A 106 -2.78 -3.64 -1.84
C GLY A 106 -2.73 -4.02 -0.36
N ALA A 107 -2.81 -3.06 0.56
CA ALA A 107 -2.77 -3.35 2.00
C ALA A 107 -3.92 -4.29 2.41
N LYS A 108 -3.63 -5.21 3.34
CA LYS A 108 -4.58 -6.27 3.76
C LYS A 108 -5.87 -5.77 4.42
N TYR A 109 -5.89 -4.51 4.87
CA TYR A 109 -7.02 -3.91 5.58
C TYR A 109 -7.89 -3.02 4.67
N HIS A 110 -7.50 -2.86 3.40
CA HIS A 110 -8.39 -2.34 2.36
C HIS A 110 -9.45 -3.38 2.04
#